data_AF-A0A4R5F0H4-F1
#
_entry.id   AF-A0A4R5F0H4-F1
#
_cell.length_a   1.000
_cell.length_b   1.000
_cell.length_c   1.000
_cell.angle_alpha   90.00
_cell.angle_beta   90.00
_cell.angle_gamma   90.00
#
_symmetry.space_group_name_H-M   'P 1'
#
loop_
_entity.id
_entity.type
_entity.pdbx_description
1 polymer ?
#
loop_
_entity_poly.entity_id
_entity_poly.type
_entity_poly.pdbx_seq_one_letter_code
_entity_poly.pdbx_strand_id
1 'polypeptide(L)'
;SQRRFWEPEFPELDGEDGLNFAGWAKKLTGAATISVGSVGLNSDFGGAFVGKGSQTSPLDQLITRMEKDEFDLIAVGRTLLSDAQWVQKVHDGRMDELHGFNIEDLQTLA
;
A
#
# COMPACT_ATOMS: atom_id res chain seq x y z
N SER A 1 -5.35 -11.43 -1.66
CA SER A 1 -4.73 -10.30 -0.94
C SER A 1 -3.24 -10.40 -1.15
N GLN A 2 -2.58 -9.31 -1.54
CA GLN A 2 -1.13 -9.27 -1.76
C GLN A 2 -0.41 -8.54 -0.61
N ARG A 3 0.90 -8.74 -0.52
CA ARG A 3 1.73 -8.10 0.51
C ARG A 3 2.08 -6.65 0.16
N ARG A 4 2.33 -6.37 -1.11
CA ARG A 4 2.67 -5.06 -1.66
C ARG A 4 1.80 -4.80 -2.89
N PHE A 5 1.16 -3.65 -2.96
CA PHE A 5 0.22 -3.35 -4.05
C PHE A 5 0.90 -3.26 -5.43
N TRP A 6 2.22 -3.08 -5.46
CA TRP A 6 3.00 -2.89 -6.69
C TRP A 6 3.60 -4.17 -7.25
N GLU A 7 3.50 -5.30 -6.54
CA GLU A 7 4.02 -6.57 -7.03
C GLU A 7 3.10 -7.11 -8.15
N PRO A 8 3.65 -7.36 -9.36
CA PRO A 8 2.87 -7.96 -10.44
C PRO A 8 2.51 -9.41 -10.06
N GLU A 9 1.28 -9.83 -10.38
CA GLU A 9 0.85 -11.21 -10.10
C GLU A 9 1.39 -12.21 -11.13
N PHE A 10 1.42 -11.82 -12.40
CA PHE A 10 1.85 -12.66 -13.53
C PHE A 10 2.88 -11.93 -14.39
N PRO A 11 4.07 -11.59 -13.85
CA PRO A 11 5.09 -10.82 -14.57
C PRO A 11 5.54 -11.47 -15.89
N GLU A 12 5.41 -12.79 -16.01
CA GLU A 12 5.67 -13.53 -17.26
C GLU A 12 4.67 -13.21 -18.38
N LEU A 13 3.50 -12.63 -18.06
CA LEU A 13 2.44 -12.27 -19.01
C LEU A 13 2.41 -10.78 -19.32
N ASP A 14 2.61 -9.91 -18.32
CA ASP A 14 2.45 -8.45 -18.45
C ASP A 14 3.63 -7.62 -17.94
N GLY A 15 4.75 -8.27 -17.59
CA GLY A 15 6.02 -7.64 -17.23
C GLY A 15 6.15 -7.28 -15.76
N GLU A 16 7.34 -6.80 -15.39
CA GLU A 16 7.68 -6.42 -13.99
C GLU A 16 6.83 -5.25 -13.45
N ASP A 17 6.30 -4.41 -14.35
CA ASP A 17 5.37 -3.32 -14.02
C ASP A 17 3.90 -3.72 -14.24
N GLY A 18 3.64 -5.03 -14.33
CA GLY A 18 2.33 -5.62 -14.61
C GLY A 18 1.28 -5.40 -13.53
N LEU A 19 0.09 -5.94 -13.80
CA LEU A 19 -1.06 -5.83 -12.92
C LEU A 19 -0.86 -6.69 -11.67
N ASN A 20 -1.24 -6.11 -10.54
CA ASN A 20 -1.46 -6.89 -9.33
C ASN A 20 -2.76 -7.72 -9.43
N PHE A 21 -3.04 -8.54 -8.43
CA PHE A 21 -4.23 -9.41 -8.42
C PHE A 21 -5.55 -8.63 -8.54
N ALA A 22 -5.65 -7.43 -7.95
CA ALA A 22 -6.84 -6.59 -8.07
C ALA A 22 -7.01 -6.05 -9.50
N GLY A 23 -5.92 -5.73 -10.19
CA GLY A 23 -5.94 -5.34 -11.60
C GLY A 23 -6.32 -6.48 -12.52
N TRP A 24 -5.81 -7.68 -12.28
CA TRP A 24 -6.27 -8.87 -13.02
C TRP A 24 -7.75 -9.16 -12.79
N ALA A 25 -8.21 -9.08 -11.54
CA ALA A 25 -9.64 -9.24 -11.23
C ALA A 25 -10.49 -8.21 -11.96
N LYS A 26 -10.10 -6.93 -11.97
CA LYS A 26 -10.81 -5.87 -12.69
C LYS A 26 -10.85 -6.14 -14.19
N LYS A 27 -9.69 -6.42 -14.78
CA LYS A 27 -9.54 -6.71 -16.21
C LYS A 27 -10.39 -7.90 -16.69
N LEU A 28 -10.45 -8.96 -15.89
CA LEU A 28 -11.16 -10.19 -16.26
C LEU A 28 -12.66 -10.14 -15.98
N THR A 29 -13.08 -9.45 -14.92
CA THR A 29 -14.48 -9.49 -14.46
C THR A 29 -15.26 -8.23 -14.81
N GLY A 30 -14.59 -7.10 -15.01
CA GLY A 30 -15.21 -5.78 -15.12
C GLY A 30 -15.86 -5.28 -13.82
N ALA A 31 -15.74 -6.03 -12.72
CA ALA A 31 -16.27 -5.62 -11.43
C ALA A 31 -15.32 -4.61 -10.78
N ALA A 32 -15.88 -3.77 -9.90
CA ALA A 32 -15.07 -2.87 -9.08
C ALA A 32 -14.14 -3.66 -8.15
N THR A 33 -12.88 -3.23 -8.04
CA THR A 33 -11.85 -3.92 -7.25
C THR A 33 -11.19 -3.00 -6.22
N ILE A 34 -10.74 -3.62 -5.13
CA ILE A 34 -9.95 -2.99 -4.09
C ILE A 34 -8.60 -3.70 -3.97
N SER A 35 -7.51 -2.94 -4.11
CA SER A 35 -6.15 -3.44 -3.85
C SER A 35 -5.75 -3.21 -2.39
N VAL A 36 -4.64 -3.82 -1.95
CA VAL A 36 -4.08 -3.68 -0.61
C VAL A 36 -2.59 -4.03 -0.61
N GLY A 37 -1.86 -3.52 0.38
CA GLY A 37 -0.51 -4.00 0.70
C GLY A 37 0.52 -2.89 0.72
N SER A 38 1.18 -2.68 1.86
CA SER A 38 2.25 -1.69 2.06
C SER A 38 1.95 -0.25 1.61
N VAL A 39 0.69 0.18 1.73
CA VAL A 39 0.29 1.56 1.41
C VAL A 39 0.97 2.53 2.36
N GLY A 40 1.77 3.46 1.81
CA GLY A 40 2.50 4.46 2.59
C GLY A 40 3.61 3.89 3.48
N LEU A 41 3.99 2.62 3.30
CA LEU A 41 5.01 1.94 4.12
C LEU A 41 6.06 1.28 3.25
N ASN A 42 7.34 1.56 3.50
CA ASN A 42 8.42 0.80 2.91
C ASN A 42 8.72 -0.40 3.81
N SER A 43 8.90 -1.55 3.18
CA SER A 43 9.44 -2.75 3.81
C SER A 43 10.75 -3.06 3.12
N ASP A 44 11.76 -2.22 3.35
CA ASP A 44 13.11 -2.51 2.86
C ASP A 44 13.69 -3.64 3.70
N PHE A 45 13.94 -4.76 3.02
CA PHE A 45 14.21 -6.09 3.56
C PHE A 45 15.72 -6.39 3.65
N GLY A 46 16.56 -5.36 3.70
CA GLY A 46 18.00 -5.51 3.90
C GLY A 46 18.38 -5.73 5.36
N GLY A 47 18.01 -6.88 5.94
CA GLY A 47 18.62 -7.37 7.19
C GLY A 47 17.84 -7.22 8.50
N ALA A 48 16.56 -6.86 8.50
CA ALA A 48 15.75 -6.79 9.72
C ALA A 48 14.89 -8.06 9.91
N PHE A 49 15.55 -9.18 10.20
CA PHE A 49 14.90 -10.23 10.97
C PHE A 49 14.50 -9.65 12.34
N VAL A 50 13.22 -9.79 12.68
CA VAL A 50 12.64 -9.64 14.03
C VAL A 50 12.47 -8.20 14.55
N GLY A 51 11.23 -7.70 14.47
CA GLY A 51 10.69 -6.83 15.53
C GLY A 51 10.83 -5.31 15.40
N LYS A 52 11.15 -4.76 14.22
CA LYS A 52 11.18 -3.29 14.03
C LYS A 52 10.18 -2.87 12.96
N GLY A 53 9.49 -1.77 13.25
CA GLY A 53 8.43 -1.18 12.44
C GLY A 53 8.79 -0.90 10.98
N SER A 54 7.82 -0.45 10.19
CA SER A 54 8.02 -0.02 8.81
C SER A 54 8.10 1.49 8.72
N GLN A 55 9.04 2.02 7.94
CA GLN A 55 9.14 3.45 7.65
C GLN A 55 8.07 3.87 6.63
N THR A 56 7.84 5.18 6.53
CA THR A 56 6.97 5.74 5.49
C THR A 56 7.55 5.52 4.10
N SER A 57 6.67 5.44 3.11
CA SER A 57 7.03 5.37 1.69
C SER A 57 6.22 6.41 0.91
N PRO A 58 6.79 6.99 -0.16
CA PRO A 58 6.03 7.83 -1.08
C PRO A 58 4.83 7.10 -1.67
N LEU A 59 3.80 7.85 -2.04
CA LEU A 59 2.56 7.34 -2.64
C LEU A 59 2.54 7.45 -4.17
N ASP A 60 3.60 7.98 -4.81
CA ASP A 60 3.62 8.26 -6.26
C ASP A 60 3.30 7.04 -7.13
N GLN A 61 3.82 5.86 -6.75
CA GLN A 61 3.54 4.62 -7.47
C GLN A 61 2.08 4.17 -7.31
N LEU A 62 1.48 4.40 -6.13
CA LEU A 62 0.07 4.12 -5.89
C LEU A 62 -0.80 5.03 -6.74
N ILE A 63 -0.51 6.33 -6.72
CA ILE A 63 -1.22 7.35 -7.51
C ILE A 63 -1.16 6.99 -9.00
N THR A 64 0.03 6.70 -9.52
CA THR A 64 0.22 6.33 -10.93
C THR A 64 -0.61 5.11 -11.33
N ARG A 65 -0.67 4.08 -10.48
CA ARG A 65 -1.46 2.86 -10.77
C ARG A 65 -2.96 3.11 -10.69
N MET A 66 -3.42 3.95 -9.77
CA MET A 66 -4.83 4.35 -9.69
C MET A 66 -5.24 5.22 -10.90
N GLU A 67 -4.37 6.13 -11.36
CA GLU A 67 -4.61 6.93 -12.57
C GLU A 67 -4.69 6.08 -13.85
N LYS A 68 -4.00 4.92 -13.86
CA LYS A 68 -4.10 3.91 -14.92
C LYS A 68 -5.35 3.03 -14.81
N ASP A 69 -6.24 3.31 -13.86
CA ASP A 69 -7.46 2.57 -13.60
C ASP A 69 -7.23 1.07 -13.26
N GLU A 70 -6.05 0.74 -12.73
CA GLU A 70 -5.70 -0.65 -12.40
C GLU A 70 -6.59 -1.24 -11.29
N PHE A 71 -7.08 -0.42 -10.37
CA PHE A 71 -8.05 -0.80 -9.34
C PHE A 71 -8.79 0.45 -8.84
N ASP A 72 -10.02 0.27 -8.38
CA ASP A 72 -10.90 1.39 -8.04
C ASP A 72 -10.64 1.96 -6.64
N LEU A 73 -10.23 1.10 -5.71
CA LEU A 73 -10.00 1.44 -4.32
C LEU A 73 -8.68 0.84 -3.81
N ILE A 74 -8.13 1.46 -2.77
CA ILE A 74 -6.97 0.94 -2.03
C ILE A 74 -7.32 0.82 -0.55
N ALA A 75 -7.15 -0.37 0.01
CA ALA A 75 -7.31 -0.60 1.44
C ALA A 75 -6.05 -0.18 2.18
N VAL A 76 -6.24 0.67 3.19
CA VAL A 76 -5.19 1.16 4.08
C VAL A 76 -5.35 0.44 5.43
N GLY A 77 -4.25 -0.05 5.98
CA GLY A 77 -4.26 -0.90 7.18
C GLY A 77 -3.35 -0.37 8.27
N ARG A 78 -2.16 -0.96 8.39
CA ARG A 78 -1.20 -0.71 9.48
C ARG A 78 -0.86 0.77 9.69
N THR A 79 -0.79 1.59 8.64
CA THR A 79 -0.57 3.04 8.79
C THR A 79 -1.66 3.74 9.60
N LEU A 80 -2.92 3.32 9.47
CA LEU A 80 -4.03 3.90 10.23
C LEU A 80 -3.95 3.58 11.72
N LEU A 81 -3.33 2.45 12.08
CA LEU A 81 -3.15 2.08 13.49
C LEU A 81 -2.13 3.01 14.17
N SER A 82 -1.11 3.41 13.44
CA SER A 82 -0.04 4.27 13.95
C SER A 82 -0.31 5.77 13.77
N ASP A 83 -1.22 6.11 12.86
CA ASP A 83 -1.55 7.50 12.54
C ASP A 83 -3.04 7.61 12.17
N ALA A 84 -3.87 7.89 13.17
CA ALA A 84 -5.32 8.07 12.97
C ALA A 84 -5.65 9.24 12.02
N GLN A 85 -4.74 10.20 11.84
CA GLN A 85 -4.91 11.35 10.94
C GLN A 85 -4.30 11.12 9.55
N TRP A 86 -3.80 9.91 9.26
CA TRP A 86 -3.09 9.59 8.02
C TRP A 86 -3.86 10.05 6.76
N VAL A 87 -5.16 9.75 6.69
CA VAL A 87 -6.00 10.13 5.53
C VAL A 87 -6.08 11.65 5.37
N GLN A 88 -6.25 12.38 6.47
CA GLN A 88 -6.33 13.83 6.45
C GLN A 88 -4.99 14.45 6.02
N LYS A 89 -3.87 13.93 6.54
CA LYS A 89 -2.52 14.39 6.16
C LYS A 89 -2.24 14.15 4.68
N VAL A 90 -2.58 12.96 4.16
CA VAL A 90 -2.47 12.61 2.74
C VAL A 90 -3.30 13.56 1.87
N HIS A 91 -4.55 13.80 2.27
CA HIS A 91 -5.43 14.75 1.58
C HIS A 91 -4.86 16.18 1.56
N ASP A 92 -4.27 16.63 2.66
CA ASP A 92 -3.70 17.97 2.79
C ASP A 92 -2.29 18.11 2.20
N GLY A 93 -1.73 17.04 1.61
CA GLY A 93 -0.37 17.03 1.07
C GLY A 93 0.75 17.00 2.11
N ARG A 94 0.43 16.75 3.39
CA ARG A 94 1.36 16.70 4.53
C ARG A 94 2.04 15.34 4.65
N MET A 95 2.68 14.90 3.57
CA MET A 95 3.30 13.57 3.47
C MET A 95 4.53 13.41 4.38
N ASP A 96 5.18 14.54 4.71
CA ASP A 96 6.30 14.66 5.63
C ASP A 96 5.90 14.48 7.11
N GLU A 97 4.61 14.63 7.44
CA GLU A 97 4.05 14.38 8.77
C GLU A 97 3.55 12.93 8.96
N LEU A 98 3.69 12.07 7.96
CA LEU A 98 3.27 10.67 8.06
C LEU A 98 4.22 9.89 8.96
N HIS A 99 3.65 9.00 9.77
CA HIS A 99 4.42 8.12 10.63
C HIS A 99 4.47 6.69 10.06
N GLY A 100 5.60 6.04 10.33
CA GLY A 100 5.75 4.62 10.11
C GLY A 100 4.85 3.80 11.05
N PHE A 101 4.83 2.49 10.85
CA PHE A 101 4.12 1.57 11.73
C PHE A 101 5.07 0.91 12.71
N ASN A 102 4.76 0.95 14.01
CA ASN A 102 5.48 0.19 15.04
C ASN A 102 4.61 -0.96 15.59
N ILE A 103 5.26 -2.04 16.02
CA ILE A 103 4.54 -3.21 16.54
C ILE A 103 3.81 -2.86 17.85
N GLU A 104 4.39 -1.96 18.63
CA GLU A 104 3.85 -1.43 19.87
C GLU A 104 2.49 -0.76 19.66
N ASP A 105 2.24 -0.20 18.47
CA ASP A 105 0.96 0.46 18.13
C ASP A 105 -0.21 -0.56 18.08
N LEU A 106 0.06 -1.86 18.03
CA LEU A 106 -0.98 -2.90 18.16
C LEU A 106 -1.51 -3.03 19.59
N GLN A 107 -0.79 -2.52 20.58
CA GLN A 107 -1.13 -2.68 22.00
C GLN A 107 -2.02 -1.55 22.52
N THR A 108 -2.14 -0.46 21.76
CA THR A 108 -2.83 0.76 22.17
C THR A 108 -3.62 1.34 21.00
N LEU A 109 -4.83 1.82 21.26
CA LEU A 109 -5.59 2.62 20.30
C LEU A 109 -5.39 4.09 20.67
N ALA A 110 -4.85 4.88 19.74
CA ALA A 110 -4.68 6.32 19.89
C ALA A 110 -6.02 7.08 19.81
#